data_AF-A0A351TA75-F1
#
_entry.id   AF-A0A351TA75-F1
#
_cell.length_a   1.000
_cell.length_b   1.000
_cell.length_c   1.000
_cell.angle_alpha   90.00
_cell.angle_beta   90.00
_cell.angle_gamma   90.00
#
_symmetry.space_group_name_H-M   'P 1'
#
loop_
_entity.id
_entity.type
_entity.pdbx_description
1 polymer ?
#
loop_
_entity_poly.entity_id
_entity_poly.type
_entity_poly.pdbx_seq_one_letter_code
_entity_poly.pdbx_strand_id
1 'polypeptide(L)' 'MEEYWEEIIKSCFLDEIDPIAKWKEVFSEIEAIRQKLNKLKIQKVKVTGTDVDLEVLI' A
#
# COMPACT_ATOMS: atom_id res chain seq x y z
N MET A 1 -15.22 4.08 -20.45
CA MET A 1 -15.03 5.39 -19.75
C MET A 1 -15.61 5.34 -18.35
N GLU A 2 -16.82 4.79 -18.18
CA GLU A 2 -17.46 4.64 -16.86
C GLU A 2 -16.69 3.71 -15.93
N GLU A 3 -16.21 2.56 -16.41
CA GLU A 3 -15.40 1.61 -15.62
C GLU A 3 -14.13 2.24 -15.01
N TYR A 4 -13.46 3.14 -15.73
CA TYR A 4 -12.27 3.83 -15.22
C TYR A 4 -12.60 4.78 -14.05
N TRP A 5 -13.77 5.42 -14.11
CA TRP A 5 -14.23 6.29 -13.03
C TRP A 5 -14.60 5.51 -11.78
N GLU A 6 -15.17 4.32 -11.93
CA GLU A 6 -15.44 3.43 -10.80
C GLU A 6 -14.15 3.05 -10.05
N GLU A 7 -13.06 2.78 -10.76
CA GLU A 7 -11.77 2.48 -10.14
C GLU A 7 -11.19 3.68 -9.38
N ILE A 8 -11.40 4.91 -9.87
CA ILE A 8 -11.04 6.13 -9.14
C ILE A 8 -11.90 6.26 -7.87
N ILE A 9 -13.21 6.04 -7.97
CA ILE A 9 -14.12 6.11 -6.81
C ILE A 9 -13.67 5.12 -5.74
N LYS A 10 -13.44 3.86 -6.10
CA LYS A 10 -13.00 2.81 -5.16
C LYS A 10 -11.61 3.09 -4.58
N SER A 11 -10.64 3.45 -5.43
CA SER A 11 -9.24 3.66 -5.00
C SER A 11 -9.08 4.91 -4.13
N CYS A 12 -9.93 5.91 -4.32
CA CYS A 12 -9.93 7.13 -3.53
C CYS A 12 -10.99 7.15 -2.42
N PHE A 13 -11.73 6.06 -2.23
CA PHE A 13 -12.80 5.90 -1.25
C PHE A 13 -13.93 6.93 -1.39
N LEU A 14 -14.22 7.41 -2.60
CA LEU A 14 -15.17 8.50 -2.83
C LEU A 14 -16.64 8.10 -2.59
N ASP A 15 -16.91 6.80 -2.49
CA ASP A 15 -18.21 6.20 -2.19
C ASP A 15 -18.38 5.83 -0.70
N GLU A 16 -17.35 6.00 0.13
CA GLU A 16 -17.45 5.79 1.58
C GLU A 16 -18.32 6.87 2.25
N ILE A 17 -19.03 6.48 3.31
CA ILE A 17 -19.89 7.39 4.07
C ILE A 17 -19.06 8.49 4.76
N ASP A 18 -17.88 8.13 5.26
CA ASP A 18 -16.89 9.06 5.81
C ASP A 18 -15.50 8.73 5.21
N PRO A 19 -15.17 9.28 4.03
CA PRO A 19 -13.90 8.99 3.37
C PRO A 19 -12.69 9.46 4.19
N ILE A 20 -12.85 10.51 5.01
CA ILE A 20 -11.77 11.02 5.86
C ILE A 20 -11.46 10.02 6.98
N ALA A 21 -12.48 9.46 7.63
CA ALA A 21 -12.29 8.40 8.61
C ALA A 21 -11.62 7.17 7.97
N LYS A 22 -12.05 6.79 6.75
CA LYS A 22 -11.44 5.67 6.02
C LYS A 22 -9.95 5.91 5.74
N TRP A 23 -9.59 7.10 5.27
CA TRP A 23 -8.18 7.45 5.05
C TRP A 23 -7.35 7.42 6.33
N LYS A 24 -7.89 7.84 7.49
CA LYS A 24 -7.19 7.75 8.78
C LYS A 24 -6.91 6.31 9.20
N GLU A 25 -7.88 5.41 9.01
CA GLU A 25 -7.72 3.97 9.25
C GLU A 25 -6.60 3.40 8.39
N VAL A 26 -6.69 3.58 7.07
CA VAL A 26 -5.69 3.10 6.09
C VAL A 26 -4.30 3.63 6.44
N PHE A 27 -4.18 4.91 6.78
CA PHE A 27 -2.90 5.51 7.15
C PHE A 27 -2.32 4.90 8.43
N SER A 28 -3.16 4.59 9.42
CA SER A 28 -2.73 3.93 10.66
C SER A 28 -2.15 2.54 10.39
N GLU A 29 -2.77 1.77 9.49
CA GLU A 29 -2.27 0.44 9.10
C GLU A 29 -0.93 0.52 8.36
N ILE A 30 -0.82 1.43 7.39
CA ILE A 30 0.42 1.70 6.65
C ILE A 30 1.54 2.07 7.63
N GLU A 31 1.25 2.96 8.58
CA GLU A 31 2.23 3.42 9.56
C GLU A 31 2.71 2.27 10.47
N ALA A 32 1.80 1.41 10.91
CA ALA A 32 2.16 0.24 11.71
C ALA A 32 3.10 -0.71 10.96
N ILE A 33 2.86 -0.94 9.65
CA ILE A 33 3.73 -1.76 8.81
C ILE A 33 5.08 -1.08 8.61
N ARG A 34 5.10 0.21 8.27
CA ARG A 34 6.32 1.00 8.09
C ARG A 34 7.23 0.92 9.33
N GLN A 35 6.65 1.10 10.51
CA GLN A 35 7.40 1.02 11.77
C GLN A 35 7.99 -0.38 12.01
N LYS A 36 7.25 -1.44 11.69
CA LYS A 36 7.77 -2.82 11.79
C LYS A 36 8.94 -3.03 10.85
N LEU A 37 8.82 -2.60 9.59
CA LEU A 37 9.89 -2.73 8.59
C LEU A 37 11.15 -1.95 9.01
N ASN A 38 11.00 -0.71 9.48
CA ASN A 38 12.12 0.10 9.96
C ASN A 38 12.88 -0.54 11.13
N LYS A 39 12.18 -1.25 12.03
CA LYS A 39 12.81 -1.93 13.17
C LYS A 39 13.69 -3.11 12.75
N LEU A 40 13.45 -3.71 11.57
CA LEU A 40 14.22 -4.85 11.08
C LEU A 40 15.61 -4.48 10.56
N LYS A 41 15.90 -3.19 10.32
CA LYS A 41 17.19 -2.71 9.80
C LYS A 41 17.61 -3.47 8.53
N ILE A 42 16.66 -3.59 7.59
CA ILE A 42 16.84 -4.34 6.34
C ILE A 42 17.95 -3.68 5.51
N GLN A 43 18.92 -4.47 5.05
CA GLN A 43 19.97 -4.03 4.12
C GLN A 43 19.68 -4.44 2.67
N LYS A 44 18.89 -5.50 2.51
CA LYS A 44 18.60 -6.10 1.21
C LYS A 44 17.24 -6.76 1.21
N VAL A 45 16.51 -6.62 0.11
CA VAL A 45 15.25 -7.32 -0.16
C VAL A 45 15.45 -8.25 -1.33
N LYS A 46 15.13 -9.54 -1.14
CA LYS A 46 15.04 -10.53 -2.21
C LYS A 46 13.58 -10.66 -2.65
N VAL A 47 13.31 -10.47 -3.94
CA VAL A 47 11.97 -10.55 -4.55
C VAL A 47 11.98 -11.66 -5.58
N THR A 48 11.07 -12.63 -5.44
CA THR A 48 10.93 -13.77 -6.36
C THR A 48 9.52 -13.85 -6.91
N GLY A 49 9.37 -14.15 -8.20
CA GLY A 49 8.11 -14.35 -8.91
C GLY A 49 8.33 -15.21 -10.16
N THR A 50 7.26 -15.50 -10.93
CA THR A 50 7.33 -16.39 -12.11
C THR A 50 8.47 -16.06 -13.06
N ASP A 51 8.68 -14.76 -13.32
CA ASP A 51 9.74 -14.23 -14.19
C ASP A 51 10.62 -13.20 -13.45
N VAL A 52 10.70 -13.27 -12.12
CA VAL A 52 11.40 -12.30 -11.28
C VAL A 52 12.30 -13.02 -10.28
N ASP A 53 13.60 -12.72 -10.28
CA ASP A 53 14.53 -13.01 -9.19
C ASP A 53 15.45 -11.80 -9.02
N LEU A 54 15.13 -10.96 -8.04
CA LEU A 54 15.75 -9.66 -7.84
C LEU A 54 16.24 -9.49 -6.42
N GLU A 55 17.34 -8.78 -6.30
CA GLU A 55 18.03 -8.52 -5.06
C GLU A 55 18.37 -7.03 -5.00
N VAL A 56 17.66 -6.29 -4.15
CA VAL A 56 17.74 -4.82 -4.07
C VAL A 56 18.32 -4.40 -2.73
N LEU A 57 19.33 -3.53 -2.74
CA LEU A 57 19.90 -2.91 -1.54
C LEU A 57 19.06 -1.68 -1.14
N ILE A 58 18.83 -1.51 0.17
CA ILE A 58 18.01 -0.42 0.75
C ILE A 58 18.91 0.61 1.43
#